data_AF-A0A2P4XE71-F1
#
_entry.id   AF-A0A2P4XE71-F1
#
_cell.length_a   1.000
_cell.length_b   1.000
_cell.length_c   1.000
_cell.angle_alpha   90.00
_cell.angle_beta   90.00
_cell.angle_gamma   90.00
#
_symmetry.space_group_name_H-M   'P 1'
#
loop_
_entity.id
_entity.type
_entity.pdbx_description
1 polymer ?
#
loop_
_entity_poly.entity_id
_entity_poly.type
_entity_poly.pdbx_seq_one_letter_code
_entity_poly.pdbx_strand_id
1 'polypeptide(L)'
;MDIVIADVTASPMPRSDSSQRGSSASSGGTKELSKQKYDSPFDASLIAARKRSQQERLWEIFTAYALQISSEDPTRIRIVNVVKLLQDCGIIDGDNTEEAKMVEKEVAIVCEAFLRTNPTDRDSSKKLDFTAFLALLVHFAQMSGDRDPSRAYDSLVRTCLEKQQKSRTRVAVAQELQECKKVLNTFEDPLTKIFLFYVTQSHSKLEKIDPKMAQNCPPHMSYTEAVAFGRKYGIIAHGVLTTTEFACIYIDSLPKHPDTEYDRILTYSAFCEMLVRLAKKTCLDKTSPADRNLKGLLQMMWLALSSTSPRALKIQDVLKSDRIDVTKHFLIHFEKFWKRERYENYFGERPPSVRTQSALESSRPLMPRRLSLNLPPAPKTNTLQRRPSTQTLPEK
;
A
#
# COMPACT_ATOMS: atom_id res chain seq x y z
N MET A 1 -58.00 9.33 17.46
CA MET A 1 -58.34 10.70 17.02
C MET A 1 -57.76 10.91 15.62
N ASP A 2 -58.27 10.34 14.54
CA ASP A 2 -59.63 9.94 14.07
C ASP A 2 -59.98 10.83 12.85
N ILE A 3 -60.72 10.45 11.79
CA ILE A 3 -61.28 9.16 11.34
C ILE A 3 -61.51 9.25 9.80
N VAL A 4 -61.30 8.12 9.09
CA VAL A 4 -61.98 7.51 7.91
C VAL A 4 -63.11 8.28 7.17
N ILE A 5 -63.22 8.16 5.83
CA ILE A 5 -64.30 7.51 4.98
C ILE A 5 -64.04 7.93 3.50
N ALA A 6 -63.81 7.09 2.47
CA ALA A 6 -64.60 6.03 1.80
C ALA A 6 -65.86 6.56 1.04
N ASP A 7 -66.34 6.11 -0.13
CA ASP A 7 -65.89 5.21 -1.24
C ASP A 7 -66.98 5.31 -2.40
N VAL A 8 -66.91 4.48 -3.47
CA VAL A 8 -68.03 3.94 -4.30
C VAL A 8 -68.38 4.54 -5.71
N THR A 9 -67.81 3.90 -6.75
CA THR A 9 -68.36 3.40 -8.06
C THR A 9 -69.37 4.13 -8.98
N ALA A 10 -69.19 3.97 -10.32
CA ALA A 10 -70.19 3.39 -11.26
C ALA A 10 -69.61 3.04 -12.68
N SER A 11 -70.21 2.06 -13.37
CA SER A 11 -69.98 1.58 -14.78
C SER A 11 -71.15 2.02 -15.72
N PRO A 12 -71.34 1.67 -17.04
CA PRO A 12 -70.80 0.53 -17.82
C PRO A 12 -70.56 0.70 -19.37
N MET A 13 -70.45 -0.46 -20.05
CA MET A 13 -70.09 -0.84 -21.45
C MET A 13 -71.11 -0.42 -22.57
N PRO A 14 -70.82 -0.60 -23.90
CA PRO A 14 -71.09 -1.89 -24.59
C PRO A 14 -70.10 -2.31 -25.75
N ARG A 15 -70.44 -3.40 -26.47
CA ARG A 15 -69.63 -4.20 -27.43
C ARG A 15 -69.96 -3.97 -28.92
N SER A 16 -69.12 -4.46 -29.85
CA SER A 16 -69.49 -4.82 -31.24
C SER A 16 -68.55 -5.86 -31.90
N ASP A 17 -69.08 -6.54 -32.93
CA ASP A 17 -68.58 -7.76 -33.59
C ASP A 17 -68.81 -7.68 -35.13
N SER A 18 -68.13 -8.38 -36.05
CA SER A 18 -66.95 -9.28 -36.02
C SER A 18 -66.44 -9.55 -37.46
N SER A 19 -65.51 -10.52 -37.63
CA SER A 19 -65.32 -11.38 -38.82
C SER A 19 -64.51 -10.94 -40.07
N GLN A 20 -63.92 -11.99 -40.67
CA GLN A 20 -63.60 -12.23 -42.10
C GLN A 20 -62.18 -12.10 -42.69
N ARG A 21 -61.98 -12.97 -43.68
CA ARG A 21 -60.77 -13.65 -44.20
C ARG A 21 -60.50 -13.15 -45.62
N GLY A 22 -59.25 -12.91 -46.03
CA GLY A 22 -58.90 -12.52 -47.40
C GLY A 22 -57.40 -12.58 -47.68
N SER A 23 -57.01 -12.86 -48.93
CA SER A 23 -55.64 -13.30 -49.29
C SER A 23 -54.83 -12.28 -50.11
N SER A 24 -53.51 -12.50 -50.08
CA SER A 24 -52.51 -12.32 -51.17
C SER A 24 -51.94 -10.93 -51.55
N ALA A 25 -50.59 -10.97 -51.70
CA ALA A 25 -49.72 -10.27 -52.65
C ALA A 25 -49.03 -8.93 -52.29
N SER A 26 -47.69 -9.02 -52.25
CA SER A 26 -46.67 -8.04 -52.67
C SER A 26 -46.65 -6.61 -52.09
N SER A 27 -45.56 -6.28 -51.39
CA SER A 27 -44.53 -5.34 -51.90
C SER A 27 -43.32 -5.28 -50.95
N GLY A 28 -42.16 -4.84 -51.46
CA GLY A 28 -40.88 -4.94 -50.76
C GLY A 28 -40.77 -4.03 -49.53
N GLY A 29 -40.08 -4.52 -48.50
CA GLY A 29 -39.84 -3.78 -47.28
C GLY A 29 -39.06 -4.60 -46.26
N THR A 30 -37.77 -4.84 -46.52
CA THR A 30 -36.82 -5.30 -45.50
C THR A 30 -36.64 -4.20 -44.45
N LYS A 31 -37.62 -4.06 -43.56
CA LYS A 31 -37.42 -3.39 -42.28
C LYS A 31 -36.41 -4.22 -41.50
N GLU A 32 -35.25 -3.62 -41.25
CA GLU A 32 -34.31 -4.12 -40.26
C GLU A 32 -35.07 -4.28 -38.93
N LEU A 33 -35.28 -5.54 -38.55
CA LEU A 33 -35.62 -5.86 -37.18
C LEU A 33 -34.40 -5.50 -36.35
N SER A 34 -34.48 -4.33 -35.72
CA SER A 34 -33.53 -3.84 -34.73
C SER A 34 -33.39 -4.89 -33.65
N LYS A 35 -32.37 -5.75 -33.79
CA LYS A 35 -31.93 -6.65 -32.72
C LYS A 35 -31.37 -5.76 -31.61
N GLN A 36 -32.25 -5.28 -30.74
CA GLN A 36 -31.89 -5.02 -29.37
C GLN A 36 -31.32 -6.33 -28.83
N LYS A 37 -29.98 -6.41 -28.82
CA LYS A 37 -29.28 -7.39 -28.00
C LYS A 37 -29.73 -7.12 -26.58
N TYR A 38 -30.62 -7.97 -26.08
CA TYR A 38 -30.68 -8.24 -24.65
C TYR A 38 -29.33 -8.87 -24.30
N ASP A 39 -28.35 -8.05 -23.94
CA ASP A 39 -27.12 -8.54 -23.35
C ASP A 39 -27.52 -9.28 -22.07
N SER A 40 -27.27 -10.59 -22.05
CA SER A 40 -27.69 -11.43 -20.93
C SER A 40 -27.05 -10.92 -19.64
N PRO A 41 -27.76 -10.90 -18.49
CA PRO A 41 -27.14 -10.56 -17.22
C PRO A 41 -25.95 -11.48 -16.89
N PHE A 42 -25.94 -12.71 -17.45
CA PHE A 42 -24.79 -13.61 -17.39
C PHE A 42 -23.59 -13.10 -18.20
N ASP A 43 -23.80 -12.65 -19.44
CA ASP A 43 -22.74 -12.11 -20.30
C ASP A 43 -22.17 -10.81 -19.72
N ALA A 44 -23.03 -9.92 -19.22
CA ALA A 44 -22.63 -8.70 -18.51
C ALA A 44 -21.77 -9.03 -17.27
N SER A 45 -22.15 -10.04 -16.49
CA SER A 45 -21.38 -10.52 -15.33
C SER A 45 -20.01 -11.08 -15.74
N LEU A 46 -19.96 -11.87 -16.83
CA LEU A 46 -18.73 -12.42 -17.38
C LEU A 46 -17.76 -11.33 -17.89
N ILE A 47 -18.29 -10.32 -18.56
CA ILE A 47 -17.53 -9.14 -19.01
C ILE A 47 -17.00 -8.36 -17.81
N ALA A 48 -17.82 -8.14 -16.77
CA ALA A 48 -17.40 -7.46 -15.55
C ALA A 48 -16.30 -8.26 -14.81
N ALA A 49 -16.43 -9.58 -14.70
CA ALA A 49 -15.41 -10.45 -14.11
C ALA A 49 -14.08 -10.39 -14.87
N ARG A 50 -14.13 -10.41 -16.21
CA ARG A 50 -12.95 -10.24 -17.08
C ARG A 50 -12.27 -8.90 -16.86
N LYS A 51 -13.02 -7.80 -16.82
CA LYS A 51 -12.49 -6.44 -16.58
C LYS A 51 -11.82 -6.34 -15.21
N ARG A 52 -12.44 -6.86 -14.14
CA ARG A 52 -11.81 -6.92 -12.80
C ARG A 52 -10.50 -7.72 -12.81
N SER A 53 -10.44 -8.85 -13.53
CA SER A 53 -9.23 -9.66 -13.66
C SER A 53 -8.10 -8.91 -14.40
N GLN A 54 -8.42 -8.21 -15.49
CA GLN A 54 -7.45 -7.35 -16.19
C GLN A 54 -6.95 -6.21 -15.30
N GLN A 55 -7.83 -5.58 -14.53
CA GLN A 55 -7.47 -4.47 -13.64
C GLN A 55 -6.57 -4.91 -12.47
N GLU A 56 -6.74 -6.10 -11.90
CA GLU A 56 -5.77 -6.66 -10.93
C GLU A 56 -4.39 -6.86 -11.56
N ARG A 57 -4.33 -7.47 -12.75
CA ARG A 57 -3.04 -7.70 -13.41
C ARG A 57 -2.35 -6.40 -13.84
N LEU A 58 -3.11 -5.38 -14.24
CA LEU A 58 -2.58 -4.02 -14.46
C LEU A 58 -2.07 -3.39 -13.16
N TRP A 59 -2.71 -3.62 -12.02
CA TRP A 59 -2.23 -3.18 -10.71
C TRP A 59 -0.91 -3.88 -10.31
N GLU A 60 -0.77 -5.17 -10.59
CA GLU A 60 0.49 -5.91 -10.38
C GLU A 60 1.63 -5.36 -11.26
N ILE A 61 1.36 -5.00 -12.51
CA ILE A 61 2.30 -4.29 -13.39
C ILE A 61 2.66 -2.92 -12.80
N PHE A 62 1.65 -2.09 -12.54
CA PHE A 62 1.81 -0.72 -12.04
C PHE A 62 2.70 -0.68 -10.78
N THR A 63 2.41 -1.53 -9.80
CA THR A 63 3.16 -1.58 -8.53
C THR A 63 4.58 -2.12 -8.72
N ALA A 64 4.80 -3.06 -9.65
CA ALA A 64 6.15 -3.52 -9.99
C ALA A 64 7.02 -2.41 -10.62
N TYR A 65 6.46 -1.61 -11.53
CA TYR A 65 7.18 -0.47 -12.12
C TYR A 65 7.30 0.72 -11.16
N ALA A 66 6.33 0.98 -10.29
CA ALA A 66 6.45 2.00 -9.25
C ALA A 66 7.67 1.74 -8.34
N LEU A 67 7.87 0.49 -7.93
CA LEU A 67 8.97 0.04 -7.08
C LEU A 67 10.36 -0.01 -7.73
N GLN A 68 10.45 0.03 -9.08
CA GLN A 68 11.70 -0.27 -9.80
C GLN A 68 12.86 0.71 -9.50
N ILE A 69 12.57 1.99 -9.29
CA ILE A 69 13.59 3.05 -9.11
C ILE A 69 13.58 3.63 -7.69
N SER A 70 12.45 3.56 -6.97
CA SER A 70 12.34 4.10 -5.61
C SER A 70 11.27 3.37 -4.80
N SER A 71 11.52 3.16 -3.51
CA SER A 71 10.55 2.68 -2.52
C SER A 71 9.86 3.81 -1.75
N GLU A 72 9.88 5.04 -2.28
CA GLU A 72 9.20 6.23 -1.73
C GLU A 72 7.68 6.09 -1.60
N ASP A 73 7.03 5.55 -2.62
CA ASP A 73 5.59 5.32 -2.66
C ASP A 73 5.23 4.31 -3.76
N PRO A 74 4.88 3.06 -3.42
CA PRO A 74 4.53 2.03 -4.39
C PRO A 74 3.09 2.18 -4.93
N THR A 75 2.28 3.09 -4.38
CA THR A 75 0.93 3.39 -4.91
C THR A 75 0.95 4.51 -5.96
N ARG A 76 2.11 5.13 -6.23
CA ARG A 76 2.25 6.19 -7.23
C ARG A 76 3.45 5.96 -8.17
N ILE A 77 3.18 5.81 -9.47
CA ILE A 77 4.20 5.59 -10.51
C ILE A 77 4.74 6.92 -11.06
N ARG A 78 6.06 7.00 -11.29
CA ARG A 78 6.70 8.16 -11.95
C ARG A 78 6.53 8.07 -13.47
N ILE A 79 6.45 9.21 -14.16
CA ILE A 79 6.33 9.27 -15.64
C ILE A 79 7.42 8.44 -16.34
N VAL A 80 8.68 8.59 -15.92
CA VAL A 80 9.82 7.78 -16.40
C VAL A 80 9.58 6.26 -16.30
N ASN A 81 8.87 5.80 -15.26
CA ASN A 81 8.55 4.38 -15.09
C ASN A 81 7.36 3.95 -15.97
N VAL A 82 6.43 4.87 -16.29
CA VAL A 82 5.36 4.63 -17.29
C VAL A 82 5.96 4.52 -18.69
N VAL A 83 6.84 5.45 -19.07
CA VAL A 83 7.59 5.39 -20.34
C VAL A 83 8.34 4.06 -20.44
N LYS A 84 9.06 3.66 -19.38
CA LYS A 84 9.78 2.38 -19.36
C LYS A 84 8.85 1.16 -19.42
N LEU A 85 7.66 1.22 -18.82
CA LEU A 85 6.62 0.19 -18.96
C LEU A 85 6.18 0.06 -20.42
N LEU A 86 5.93 1.19 -21.12
CA LEU A 86 5.52 1.20 -22.52
C LEU A 86 6.62 0.66 -23.45
N GLN A 87 7.89 0.97 -23.17
CA GLN A 87 9.05 0.38 -23.85
C GLN A 87 9.17 -1.14 -23.59
N ASP A 88 9.13 -1.57 -22.32
CA ASP A 88 9.27 -2.99 -21.94
C ASP A 88 8.10 -3.85 -22.49
N CYS A 89 6.93 -3.23 -22.71
CA CYS A 89 5.78 -3.84 -23.37
C CYS A 89 5.78 -3.65 -24.91
N GLY A 90 6.81 -3.04 -25.50
CA GLY A 90 6.93 -2.81 -26.94
C GLY A 90 5.73 -2.09 -27.56
N ILE A 91 5.24 -1.04 -26.88
CA ILE A 91 4.20 -0.11 -27.33
C ILE A 91 4.85 1.12 -27.96
N ILE A 92 5.98 1.55 -27.40
CA ILE A 92 6.91 2.50 -28.02
C ILE A 92 8.27 1.82 -28.17
N ASP A 93 9.06 2.32 -29.11
CA ASP A 93 10.41 1.81 -29.34
C ASP A 93 11.32 2.09 -28.12
N GLY A 94 12.15 1.11 -27.79
CA GLY A 94 13.14 1.16 -26.71
C GLY A 94 14.58 1.17 -27.22
N ASP A 95 14.79 1.14 -28.54
CA ASP A 95 16.10 1.21 -29.16
C ASP A 95 16.74 2.60 -28.99
N ASN A 96 18.07 2.68 -29.10
CA ASN A 96 18.83 3.91 -28.87
C ASN A 96 18.89 4.84 -30.10
N THR A 97 17.90 4.78 -30.99
CA THR A 97 17.77 5.62 -32.19
C THR A 97 17.33 7.04 -31.80
N GLU A 98 17.54 8.03 -32.69
CA GLU A 98 17.07 9.39 -32.41
C GLU A 98 15.55 9.51 -32.55
N GLU A 99 14.96 8.69 -33.43
CA GLU A 99 13.52 8.51 -33.61
C GLU A 99 12.86 7.96 -32.32
N ALA A 100 13.41 6.90 -31.72
CA ALA A 100 12.90 6.36 -30.47
C ALA A 100 13.01 7.38 -29.32
N LYS A 101 14.12 8.12 -29.23
CA LYS A 101 14.28 9.23 -28.25
C LYS A 101 13.31 10.39 -28.48
N MET A 102 12.89 10.62 -29.72
CA MET A 102 11.86 11.62 -30.05
C MET A 102 10.51 11.16 -29.52
N VAL A 103 10.10 9.93 -29.84
CA VAL A 103 8.85 9.31 -29.35
C VAL A 103 8.84 9.24 -27.81
N GLU A 104 9.95 8.89 -27.17
CA GLU A 104 10.09 8.88 -25.71
C GLU A 104 9.76 10.25 -25.10
N LYS A 105 10.30 11.33 -25.67
CA LYS A 105 10.04 12.71 -25.24
C LYS A 105 8.59 13.12 -25.48
N GLU A 106 8.01 12.79 -26.63
CA GLU A 106 6.60 13.08 -26.92
C GLU A 106 5.65 12.40 -25.93
N VAL A 107 5.86 11.11 -25.64
CA VAL A 107 5.08 10.38 -24.63
C VAL A 107 5.26 10.97 -23.23
N ALA A 108 6.48 11.38 -22.86
CA ALA A 108 6.72 12.05 -21.59
C ALA A 108 5.99 13.40 -21.51
N ILE A 109 5.99 14.19 -22.59
CA ILE A 109 5.25 15.47 -22.69
C ILE A 109 3.75 15.25 -22.56
N VAL A 110 3.19 14.22 -23.21
CA VAL A 110 1.77 13.83 -23.05
C VAL A 110 1.47 13.48 -21.59
N CYS A 111 2.31 12.67 -20.94
CA CYS A 111 2.11 12.29 -19.54
C CYS A 111 2.16 13.51 -18.60
N GLU A 112 3.07 14.45 -18.83
CA GLU A 112 3.14 15.70 -18.07
C GLU A 112 1.92 16.60 -18.33
N ALA A 113 1.48 16.73 -19.58
CA ALA A 113 0.29 17.50 -19.94
C ALA A 113 -0.98 16.92 -19.29
N PHE A 114 -1.13 15.59 -19.30
CA PHE A 114 -2.22 14.88 -18.65
C PHE A 114 -2.25 15.09 -17.14
N LEU A 115 -1.08 15.07 -16.47
CA LEU A 115 -0.97 15.35 -15.03
C LEU A 115 -1.27 16.81 -14.67
N ARG A 116 -1.01 17.76 -15.56
CA ARG A 116 -1.37 19.19 -15.35
C ARG A 116 -2.87 19.42 -15.44
N THR A 117 -3.57 18.66 -16.29
CA THR A 117 -5.04 18.74 -16.43
C THR A 117 -5.79 17.86 -15.43
N ASN A 118 -5.14 16.82 -14.89
CA ASN A 118 -5.68 15.88 -13.90
C ASN A 118 -4.75 15.79 -12.67
N PRO A 119 -4.66 16.84 -11.83
CA PRO A 119 -3.76 16.85 -10.68
C PRO A 119 -4.24 15.88 -9.59
N THR A 120 -3.40 14.90 -9.27
CA THR A 120 -3.63 13.89 -8.22
C THR A 120 -3.25 14.36 -6.82
N ASP A 121 -2.44 15.41 -6.71
CA ASP A 121 -2.00 16.02 -5.46
C ASP A 121 -1.36 17.40 -5.73
N ARG A 122 -1.24 18.22 -4.68
CA ARG A 122 -0.68 19.58 -4.77
C ARG A 122 0.82 19.60 -5.08
N ASP A 123 1.54 18.55 -4.67
CA ASP A 123 2.99 18.40 -4.85
C ASP A 123 3.40 17.27 -5.83
N SER A 124 2.46 16.52 -6.42
CA SER A 124 2.78 15.30 -7.22
C SER A 124 2.74 15.45 -8.74
N SER A 125 3.14 16.62 -9.27
CA SER A 125 3.20 16.94 -10.71
C SER A 125 4.07 16.03 -11.60
N LYS A 126 4.61 14.93 -11.05
CA LYS A 126 5.48 13.95 -11.71
C LYS A 126 5.11 12.48 -11.41
N LYS A 127 4.02 12.23 -10.65
CA LYS A 127 3.58 10.88 -10.26
C LYS A 127 2.07 10.70 -10.46
N LEU A 128 1.70 9.57 -11.04
CA LEU A 128 0.31 9.13 -11.23
C LEU A 128 -0.05 8.12 -10.13
N ASP A 129 -1.24 8.23 -9.55
CA ASP A 129 -1.88 7.10 -8.87
C ASP A 129 -2.45 6.09 -9.90
N PHE A 130 -3.22 5.10 -9.46
CA PHE A 130 -3.66 4.03 -10.34
C PHE A 130 -4.86 4.44 -11.19
N THR A 131 -5.80 5.23 -10.67
CA THR A 131 -6.88 5.81 -11.49
C THR A 131 -6.33 6.74 -12.56
N ALA A 132 -5.40 7.64 -12.23
CA ALA A 132 -4.78 8.52 -13.21
C ALA A 132 -3.96 7.73 -14.25
N PHE A 133 -3.30 6.63 -13.85
CA PHE A 133 -2.65 5.71 -14.80
C PHE A 133 -3.65 5.02 -15.73
N LEU A 134 -4.77 4.49 -15.22
CA LEU A 134 -5.81 3.89 -16.07
C LEU A 134 -6.45 4.92 -17.02
N ALA A 135 -6.72 6.13 -16.54
CA ALA A 135 -7.24 7.23 -17.36
C ALA A 135 -6.23 7.68 -18.42
N LEU A 136 -4.93 7.67 -18.12
CA LEU A 136 -3.86 7.91 -19.09
C LEU A 136 -3.80 6.82 -20.19
N LEU A 137 -4.01 5.54 -19.85
CA LEU A 137 -4.14 4.47 -20.85
C LEU A 137 -5.36 4.67 -21.77
N VAL A 138 -6.49 5.15 -21.24
CA VAL A 138 -7.66 5.55 -22.04
C VAL A 138 -7.32 6.76 -22.94
N HIS A 139 -6.57 7.73 -22.43
CA HIS A 139 -6.14 8.90 -23.19
C HIS A 139 -5.22 8.51 -24.37
N PHE A 140 -4.24 7.63 -24.16
CA PHE A 140 -3.44 7.08 -25.26
C PHE A 140 -4.28 6.35 -26.31
N ALA A 141 -5.28 5.57 -25.88
CA ALA A 141 -6.20 4.89 -26.80
C ALA A 141 -7.03 5.88 -27.64
N GLN A 142 -7.49 7.00 -27.06
CA GLN A 142 -8.18 8.06 -27.79
C GLN A 142 -7.28 8.77 -28.81
N MET A 143 -5.99 8.97 -28.49
CA MET A 143 -5.03 9.61 -29.40
C MET A 143 -4.49 8.69 -30.49
N SER A 144 -4.75 7.38 -30.42
CA SER A 144 -4.25 6.39 -31.40
C SER A 144 -4.77 6.57 -32.83
N GLY A 145 -5.86 7.33 -33.02
CA GLY A 145 -6.53 7.48 -34.31
C GLY A 145 -7.37 6.28 -34.74
N ASP A 146 -7.53 5.24 -33.90
CA ASP A 146 -8.50 4.17 -34.15
C ASP A 146 -9.94 4.73 -34.16
N ARG A 147 -10.80 4.14 -34.99
CA ARG A 147 -12.22 4.48 -35.07
C ARG A 147 -13.01 4.05 -33.82
N ASP A 148 -12.49 3.07 -33.07
CA ASP A 148 -13.03 2.66 -31.77
C ASP A 148 -11.96 2.75 -30.67
N PRO A 149 -11.95 3.84 -29.88
CA PRO A 149 -11.05 4.00 -28.74
C PRO A 149 -11.17 2.88 -27.69
N SER A 150 -12.32 2.21 -27.58
CA SER A 150 -12.53 1.10 -26.65
C SER A 150 -11.71 -0.11 -27.08
N ARG A 151 -11.71 -0.42 -28.38
CA ARG A 151 -10.89 -1.47 -28.99
C ARG A 151 -9.40 -1.15 -28.89
N ALA A 152 -9.01 0.10 -29.12
CA ALA A 152 -7.63 0.54 -28.96
C ALA A 152 -7.15 0.35 -27.51
N TYR A 153 -7.98 0.73 -26.52
CA TYR A 153 -7.70 0.51 -25.09
C TYR A 153 -7.56 -0.98 -24.75
N ASP A 154 -8.51 -1.82 -25.19
CA ASP A 154 -8.45 -3.27 -24.97
C ASP A 154 -7.20 -3.92 -25.60
N SER A 155 -6.72 -3.38 -26.73
CA SER A 155 -5.50 -3.82 -27.39
C SER A 155 -4.24 -3.38 -26.63
N LEU A 156 -4.20 -2.13 -26.18
CA LEU A 156 -3.12 -1.57 -25.35
C LEU A 156 -2.97 -2.35 -24.04
N VAL A 157 -4.08 -2.55 -23.32
CA VAL A 157 -4.12 -3.34 -22.08
C VAL A 157 -3.69 -4.79 -22.33
N ARG A 158 -4.18 -5.44 -23.39
CA ARG A 158 -3.75 -6.81 -23.74
C ARG A 158 -2.24 -6.87 -23.96
N THR A 159 -1.68 -5.90 -24.70
CA THR A 159 -0.24 -5.83 -25.00
C THR A 159 0.58 -5.68 -23.72
N CYS A 160 0.18 -4.81 -22.80
CA CYS A 160 0.79 -4.68 -21.47
C CYS A 160 0.75 -5.99 -20.67
N LEU A 161 -0.38 -6.71 -20.71
CA LEU A 161 -0.60 -7.95 -19.94
C LEU A 161 0.11 -9.19 -20.52
N GLU A 162 0.37 -9.21 -21.82
CA GLU A 162 1.04 -10.31 -22.53
C GLU A 162 2.57 -10.13 -22.54
N LYS A 163 3.06 -8.91 -22.77
CA LYS A 163 4.49 -8.58 -22.81
C LYS A 163 5.08 -8.13 -21.46
N GLN A 164 4.36 -8.35 -20.36
CA GLN A 164 4.83 -8.04 -19.01
C GLN A 164 6.14 -8.80 -18.67
N GLN A 165 7.28 -8.11 -18.68
CA GLN A 165 8.56 -8.69 -18.30
C GLN A 165 8.73 -8.89 -16.77
N LYS A 166 7.93 -8.19 -15.95
CA LYS A 166 8.08 -8.14 -14.49
C LYS A 166 6.76 -8.49 -13.81
N SER A 167 6.57 -9.77 -13.51
CA SER A 167 5.44 -10.26 -12.71
C SER A 167 5.80 -10.30 -11.22
N ARG A 168 4.87 -9.83 -10.38
CA ARG A 168 5.02 -9.81 -8.91
C ARG A 168 4.04 -10.78 -8.29
N THR A 169 4.50 -11.96 -7.90
CA THR A 169 3.63 -12.99 -7.29
C THR A 169 3.27 -12.63 -5.84
N ARG A 170 2.03 -12.18 -5.61
CA ARG A 170 1.50 -11.98 -4.24
C ARG A 170 1.38 -13.32 -3.53
N VAL A 171 2.10 -13.47 -2.42
CA VAL A 171 2.02 -14.66 -1.57
C VAL A 171 0.67 -14.66 -0.82
N ALA A 172 -0.05 -15.77 -0.81
CA ALA A 172 -1.25 -15.92 0.03
C ALA A 172 -0.86 -16.13 1.51
N VAL A 173 -1.67 -15.59 2.42
CA VAL A 173 -1.48 -15.72 3.89
C VAL A 173 -2.77 -16.07 4.64
N ALA A 174 -3.78 -16.60 3.94
CA ALA A 174 -5.12 -16.84 4.50
C ALA A 174 -5.11 -17.88 5.64
N GLN A 175 -4.25 -18.90 5.54
CA GLN A 175 -4.06 -19.89 6.59
C GLN A 175 -3.37 -19.26 7.81
N GLU A 176 -2.26 -18.57 7.59
CA GLU A 176 -1.49 -17.91 8.65
C GLU A 176 -2.31 -16.85 9.38
N LEU A 177 -3.18 -16.12 8.68
CA LEU A 177 -4.11 -15.17 9.27
C LEU A 177 -5.13 -15.86 10.21
N GLN A 178 -5.62 -17.04 9.83
CA GLN A 178 -6.53 -17.85 10.64
C GLN A 178 -5.81 -18.45 11.86
N GLU A 179 -4.56 -18.89 11.72
CA GLU A 179 -3.70 -19.34 12.83
C GLU A 179 -3.42 -18.19 13.82
N CYS A 180 -3.10 -17.00 13.29
CA CYS A 180 -2.82 -15.80 14.08
C CYS A 180 -4.03 -15.20 14.79
N LYS A 181 -5.26 -15.61 14.45
CA LYS A 181 -6.51 -14.98 14.91
C LYS A 181 -6.61 -14.82 16.43
N LYS A 182 -6.14 -15.79 17.22
CA LYS A 182 -6.13 -15.69 18.70
C LYS A 182 -5.19 -14.59 19.20
N VAL A 183 -4.02 -14.45 18.60
CA VAL A 183 -3.03 -13.41 18.95
C VAL A 183 -3.54 -12.04 18.52
N LEU A 184 -4.08 -11.92 17.29
CA LEU A 184 -4.67 -10.68 16.79
C LEU A 184 -5.83 -10.21 17.68
N ASN A 185 -6.76 -11.09 18.07
CA ASN A 185 -7.85 -10.75 18.99
C ASN A 185 -7.33 -10.35 20.39
N THR A 186 -6.27 -10.99 20.89
CA THR A 186 -5.67 -10.62 22.18
C THR A 186 -5.10 -9.20 22.15
N PHE A 187 -4.51 -8.81 21.02
CA PHE A 187 -3.89 -7.51 20.81
C PHE A 187 -4.81 -6.50 20.07
N GLU A 188 -6.10 -6.76 19.95
CA GLU A 188 -7.02 -5.95 19.14
C GLU A 188 -7.08 -4.48 19.60
N ASP A 189 -7.26 -4.24 20.90
CA ASP A 189 -7.29 -2.89 21.48
C ASP A 189 -5.98 -2.10 21.26
N PRO A 190 -4.77 -2.59 21.62
CA PRO A 190 -3.54 -1.86 21.35
C PRO A 190 -3.23 -1.73 19.84
N LEU A 191 -3.52 -2.73 19.00
CA LEU A 191 -3.29 -2.63 17.56
C LEU A 191 -4.25 -1.64 16.89
N THR A 192 -5.51 -1.60 17.31
CA THR A 192 -6.49 -0.60 16.83
C THR A 192 -6.05 0.82 17.20
N LYS A 193 -5.57 1.05 18.43
CA LYS A 193 -5.03 2.36 18.84
C LYS A 193 -3.79 2.76 18.04
N ILE A 194 -2.89 1.82 17.76
CA ILE A 194 -1.74 2.04 16.87
C ILE A 194 -2.20 2.42 15.47
N PHE A 195 -3.14 1.67 14.90
CA PHE A 195 -3.67 1.92 13.56
C PHE A 195 -4.33 3.31 13.48
N LEU A 196 -5.27 3.61 14.37
CA LEU A 196 -6.01 4.89 14.39
C LEU A 196 -5.07 6.10 14.51
N PHE A 197 -3.99 6.01 15.29
CA PHE A 197 -2.98 7.08 15.39
C PHE A 197 -2.35 7.47 14.02
N TYR A 198 -2.15 6.49 13.13
CA TYR A 198 -1.64 6.72 11.78
C TYR A 198 -2.75 7.02 10.76
N VAL A 199 -3.99 6.56 11.02
CA VAL A 199 -5.18 6.98 10.26
C VAL A 199 -5.40 8.48 10.43
N THR A 200 -5.41 9.02 11.65
CA THR A 200 -5.62 10.46 11.89
C THR A 200 -4.58 11.33 11.15
N GLN A 201 -3.34 10.85 11.04
CA GLN A 201 -2.29 11.54 10.28
C GLN A 201 -2.50 11.44 8.77
N SER A 202 -2.95 10.30 8.25
CA SER A 202 -3.28 10.12 6.83
C SER A 202 -4.50 10.97 6.45
N HIS A 203 -5.56 10.94 7.26
CA HIS A 203 -6.79 11.70 7.08
C HIS A 203 -6.54 13.22 7.15
N SER A 204 -5.80 13.72 8.15
CA SER A 204 -5.47 15.15 8.25
C SER A 204 -4.54 15.67 7.14
N LYS A 205 -3.88 14.79 6.38
CA LYS A 205 -3.19 15.16 5.13
C LYS A 205 -4.19 15.22 3.99
N LEU A 206 -5.02 14.19 3.82
CA LEU A 206 -6.05 14.10 2.80
C LEU A 206 -7.03 15.28 2.86
N GLU A 207 -7.53 15.62 4.05
CA GLU A 207 -8.45 16.74 4.31
C GLU A 207 -7.89 18.10 3.86
N LYS A 208 -6.56 18.30 3.91
CA LYS A 208 -5.90 19.54 3.45
C LYS A 208 -5.72 19.62 1.93
N ILE A 209 -5.82 18.48 1.24
CA ILE A 209 -5.65 18.37 -0.21
C ILE A 209 -7.02 18.35 -0.88
N ASP A 210 -7.92 17.49 -0.41
CA ASP A 210 -9.32 17.38 -0.84
C ASP A 210 -10.23 17.03 0.35
N PRO A 211 -10.93 18.02 0.93
CA PRO A 211 -11.88 17.82 2.02
C PRO A 211 -13.07 16.90 1.64
N LYS A 212 -13.51 16.90 0.38
CA LYS A 212 -14.65 16.08 -0.07
C LYS A 212 -14.27 14.61 -0.16
N MET A 213 -13.09 14.32 -0.71
CA MET A 213 -12.52 12.98 -0.70
C MET A 213 -12.27 12.50 0.74
N ALA A 214 -11.73 13.35 1.62
CA ALA A 214 -11.51 13.02 3.02
C ALA A 214 -12.80 12.69 3.81
N GLN A 215 -13.96 13.21 3.41
CA GLN A 215 -15.25 12.88 4.02
C GLN A 215 -15.76 11.49 3.60
N ASN A 216 -15.46 11.05 2.38
CA ASN A 216 -15.98 9.80 1.81
C ASN A 216 -15.00 8.62 1.92
N CYS A 217 -13.71 8.89 2.11
CA CYS A 217 -12.67 7.86 2.16
C CYS A 217 -12.70 7.09 3.50
N PRO A 218 -12.65 5.74 3.49
CA PRO A 218 -12.65 4.96 4.73
C PRO A 218 -11.42 5.23 5.61
N PRO A 219 -11.51 4.99 6.93
CA PRO A 219 -10.36 5.08 7.85
C PRO A 219 -9.18 4.17 7.43
N HIS A 220 -8.07 4.77 7.01
CA HIS A 220 -6.92 4.05 6.47
C HIS A 220 -5.56 4.65 6.80
N MET A 221 -4.53 3.81 6.72
CA MET A 221 -3.12 4.18 6.85
C MET A 221 -2.50 4.31 5.46
N SER A 222 -2.07 5.50 5.08
CA SER A 222 -1.31 5.72 3.84
C SER A 222 0.08 5.05 3.90
N TYR A 223 0.70 4.79 2.76
CA TYR A 223 2.03 4.17 2.72
C TYR A 223 3.10 4.96 3.50
N THR A 224 3.06 6.30 3.43
CA THR A 224 3.96 7.17 4.21
C THR A 224 3.85 6.89 5.71
N GLU A 225 2.62 6.75 6.22
CA GLU A 225 2.38 6.45 7.63
C GLU A 225 2.69 4.98 7.97
N ALA A 226 2.50 4.04 7.03
CA ALA A 226 2.93 2.65 7.20
C ALA A 226 4.46 2.53 7.31
N VAL A 227 5.23 3.33 6.55
CA VAL A 227 6.69 3.41 6.69
C VAL A 227 7.09 4.09 8.01
N ALA A 228 6.37 5.11 8.46
CA ALA A 228 6.59 5.73 9.77
C ALA A 228 6.33 4.73 10.92
N PHE A 229 5.28 3.93 10.82
CA PHE A 229 5.03 2.77 11.68
C PHE A 229 6.20 1.78 11.62
N GLY A 230 6.57 1.31 10.43
CA GLY A 230 7.63 0.32 10.25
C GLY A 230 8.96 0.75 10.86
N ARG A 231 9.33 2.04 10.73
CA ARG A 231 10.53 2.62 11.37
C ARG A 231 10.38 2.73 12.89
N LYS A 232 9.28 3.32 13.39
CA LYS A 232 9.07 3.55 14.84
C LYS A 232 9.09 2.25 15.64
N TYR A 233 8.58 1.17 15.07
CA TYR A 233 8.46 -0.14 15.72
C TYR A 233 9.61 -1.11 15.34
N GLY A 234 10.71 -0.63 14.74
CA GLY A 234 11.93 -1.42 14.49
C GLY A 234 11.82 -2.48 13.38
N ILE A 235 10.75 -2.45 12.59
CA ILE A 235 10.48 -3.38 11.49
C ILE A 235 11.33 -3.00 10.27
N ILE A 236 11.43 -1.70 9.98
CA ILE A 236 12.34 -1.12 8.98
C ILE A 236 13.59 -0.62 9.72
N ALA A 237 14.40 -1.56 10.19
CA ALA A 237 15.67 -1.32 10.89
C ALA A 237 16.81 -2.10 10.21
N HIS A 238 18.05 -1.66 10.45
CA HIS A 238 19.25 -2.29 9.88
C HIS A 238 19.32 -3.79 10.23
N GLY A 239 19.06 -4.63 9.23
CA GLY A 239 19.12 -6.10 9.34
C GLY A 239 17.78 -6.82 9.52
N VAL A 240 16.64 -6.11 9.60
CA VAL A 240 15.30 -6.73 9.71
C VAL A 240 14.59 -6.77 8.36
N LEU A 241 14.23 -5.61 7.81
CA LEU A 241 13.71 -5.47 6.43
C LEU A 241 14.27 -4.22 5.78
N THR A 242 14.53 -4.31 4.47
CA THR A 242 14.72 -3.12 3.63
C THR A 242 13.39 -2.39 3.41
N THR A 243 13.44 -1.08 3.12
CA THR A 243 12.25 -0.30 2.75
C THR A 243 11.53 -0.92 1.55
N THR A 244 12.26 -1.48 0.59
CA THR A 244 11.69 -2.14 -0.60
C THR A 244 10.93 -3.43 -0.24
N GLU A 245 11.46 -4.26 0.66
CA GLU A 245 10.73 -5.46 1.14
C GLU A 245 9.47 -5.07 1.92
N PHE A 246 9.55 -4.03 2.76
CA PHE A 246 8.38 -3.49 3.44
C PHE A 246 7.34 -2.96 2.44
N ALA A 247 7.76 -2.26 1.39
CA ALA A 247 6.88 -1.75 0.34
C ALA A 247 6.18 -2.87 -0.44
N CYS A 248 6.90 -3.95 -0.77
CA CYS A 248 6.31 -5.14 -1.36
C CYS A 248 5.24 -5.76 -0.46
N ILE A 249 5.50 -5.85 0.85
CA ILE A 249 4.56 -6.39 1.85
C ILE A 249 3.34 -5.48 2.03
N TYR A 250 3.53 -4.16 2.06
CA TYR A 250 2.43 -3.20 2.13
C TYR A 250 1.46 -3.37 0.95
N ILE A 251 1.96 -3.38 -0.30
CA ILE A 251 1.13 -3.62 -1.49
C ILE A 251 0.46 -4.99 -1.44
N ASP A 252 1.18 -6.01 -0.97
CA ASP A 252 0.63 -7.36 -0.78
C ASP A 252 -0.43 -7.45 0.31
N SER A 253 -0.61 -6.42 1.14
CA SER A 253 -1.63 -6.39 2.20
C SER A 253 -2.90 -5.66 1.78
N LEU A 254 -2.86 -4.89 0.70
CA LEU A 254 -4.01 -4.14 0.20
C LEU A 254 -5.11 -5.10 -0.34
N PRO A 255 -6.39 -4.72 -0.30
CA PRO A 255 -7.47 -5.57 -0.80
C PRO A 255 -7.31 -6.00 -2.28
N LYS A 256 -7.79 -7.20 -2.58
CA LYS A 256 -7.98 -7.69 -3.96
C LYS A 256 -9.40 -7.38 -4.40
N HIS A 257 -9.59 -7.05 -5.67
CA HIS A 257 -10.88 -6.69 -6.25
C HIS A 257 -11.55 -5.54 -5.50
N PRO A 258 -10.88 -4.38 -5.40
CA PRO A 258 -11.49 -3.16 -4.93
C PRO A 258 -12.70 -2.80 -5.81
N ASP A 259 -13.82 -2.38 -5.22
CA ASP A 259 -14.97 -1.86 -5.99
C ASP A 259 -14.69 -0.42 -6.49
N THR A 260 -13.83 0.31 -5.79
CA THR A 260 -13.35 1.68 -6.10
C THR A 260 -11.85 1.79 -5.82
N GLU A 261 -11.10 2.75 -6.40
CA GLU A 261 -9.66 2.89 -6.05
C GLU A 261 -9.41 3.07 -4.55
N TYR A 262 -10.36 3.70 -3.84
CA TYR A 262 -10.36 3.85 -2.39
C TYR A 262 -10.34 2.52 -1.65
N ASP A 263 -10.79 1.41 -2.24
CA ASP A 263 -10.69 0.10 -1.61
C ASP A 263 -9.27 -0.50 -1.70
N ARG A 264 -8.31 0.12 -2.42
CA ARG A 264 -6.87 -0.21 -2.35
C ARG A 264 -6.12 0.56 -1.24
N ILE A 265 -6.78 0.89 -0.15
CA ILE A 265 -6.17 1.51 1.04
C ILE A 265 -5.87 0.48 2.15
N LEU A 266 -4.89 0.77 3.02
CA LEU A 266 -4.61 -0.08 4.17
C LEU A 266 -5.62 0.20 5.29
N THR A 267 -6.74 -0.51 5.26
CA THR A 267 -7.74 -0.59 6.34
C THR A 267 -7.20 -1.38 7.55
N TYR A 268 -7.95 -1.44 8.66
CA TYR A 268 -7.49 -2.18 9.85
C TYR A 268 -7.32 -3.70 9.60
N SER A 269 -8.22 -4.32 8.83
CA SER A 269 -8.09 -5.73 8.44
C SER A 269 -6.85 -5.97 7.56
N ALA A 270 -6.60 -5.07 6.61
CA ALA A 270 -5.40 -5.08 5.77
C ALA A 270 -4.11 -4.83 6.60
N PHE A 271 -4.16 -3.99 7.63
CA PHE A 271 -3.07 -3.78 8.58
C PHE A 271 -2.77 -5.05 9.39
N CYS A 272 -3.79 -5.79 9.84
CA CYS A 272 -3.61 -7.09 10.47
C CYS A 272 -3.01 -8.14 9.51
N GLU A 273 -3.46 -8.18 8.24
CA GLU A 273 -2.81 -9.02 7.20
C GLU A 273 -1.33 -8.62 7.00
N MET A 274 -1.04 -7.31 7.00
CA MET A 274 0.33 -6.78 6.90
C MET A 274 1.20 -7.26 8.06
N LEU A 275 0.71 -7.24 9.30
CA LEU A 275 1.45 -7.76 10.46
C LEU A 275 1.76 -9.25 10.32
N VAL A 276 0.82 -10.08 9.82
CA VAL A 276 1.06 -11.51 9.57
C VAL A 276 2.11 -11.72 8.45
N ARG A 277 2.04 -10.93 7.38
CA ARG A 277 3.05 -10.94 6.29
C ARG A 277 4.43 -10.52 6.77
N LEU A 278 4.51 -9.47 7.59
CA LEU A 278 5.74 -9.01 8.21
C LEU A 278 6.31 -10.11 9.13
N ALA A 279 5.49 -10.70 9.99
CA ALA A 279 5.90 -11.80 10.88
C ALA A 279 6.49 -13.00 10.13
N LYS A 280 5.80 -13.45 9.07
CA LYS A 280 6.26 -14.54 8.18
C LYS A 280 7.58 -14.22 7.47
N LYS A 281 7.85 -12.94 7.18
CA LYS A 281 9.09 -12.50 6.51
C LYS A 281 10.23 -12.25 7.50
N THR A 282 9.95 -11.75 8.71
CA THR A 282 10.97 -11.39 9.71
C THR A 282 11.41 -12.55 10.59
N CYS A 283 10.62 -13.63 10.69
CA CYS A 283 11.08 -14.82 11.40
C CYS A 283 12.16 -15.56 10.59
N LEU A 284 13.25 -15.93 11.27
CA LEU A 284 14.36 -16.68 10.66
C LEU A 284 14.02 -18.17 10.51
N ASP A 285 13.21 -18.71 11.42
CA ASP A 285 12.74 -20.08 11.37
C ASP A 285 11.43 -20.18 10.58
N LYS A 286 11.53 -20.78 9.38
CA LYS A 286 10.40 -21.01 8.48
C LYS A 286 9.52 -22.21 8.89
N THR A 287 9.94 -22.99 9.88
CA THR A 287 9.17 -24.12 10.43
C THR A 287 8.33 -23.72 11.64
N SER A 288 8.60 -22.55 12.23
CA SER A 288 7.86 -21.99 13.34
C SER A 288 6.41 -21.65 12.96
N PRO A 289 5.41 -22.01 13.79
CA PRO A 289 3.99 -21.67 13.59
C PRO A 289 3.73 -20.17 13.38
N ALA A 290 2.70 -19.83 12.60
CA ALA A 290 2.43 -18.43 12.25
C ALA A 290 2.09 -17.56 13.48
N ASP A 291 1.39 -18.12 14.47
CA ASP A 291 1.06 -17.40 15.71
C ASP A 291 2.32 -17.10 16.54
N ARG A 292 3.27 -18.04 16.63
CA ARG A 292 4.60 -17.82 17.24
C ARG A 292 5.37 -16.72 16.50
N ASN A 293 5.36 -16.75 15.16
CA ASN A 293 6.01 -15.73 14.34
C ASN A 293 5.42 -14.34 14.61
N LEU A 294 4.09 -14.23 14.75
CA LEU A 294 3.43 -12.97 15.09
C LEU A 294 3.77 -12.51 16.51
N LYS A 295 3.80 -13.40 17.51
CA LYS A 295 4.30 -13.07 18.85
C LYS A 295 5.74 -12.55 18.81
N GLY A 296 6.60 -13.14 17.98
CA GLY A 296 7.97 -12.66 17.74
C GLY A 296 8.06 -11.27 17.10
N LEU A 297 7.22 -10.98 16.11
CA LEU A 297 7.10 -9.62 15.56
C LEU A 297 6.70 -8.62 16.65
N LEU A 298 5.65 -8.94 17.44
CA LEU A 298 5.20 -8.08 18.55
C LEU A 298 6.30 -7.91 19.63
N GLN A 299 7.13 -8.93 19.85
CA GLN A 299 8.31 -8.83 20.73
C GLN A 299 9.38 -7.90 20.15
N MET A 300 9.64 -7.90 18.83
CA MET A 300 10.55 -6.91 18.20
C MET A 300 10.02 -5.49 18.37
N MET A 301 8.72 -5.31 18.12
CA MET A 301 8.03 -4.04 18.28
C MET A 301 8.17 -3.52 19.72
N TRP A 302 8.03 -4.38 20.73
CA TRP A 302 8.25 -4.04 22.13
C TRP A 302 9.72 -3.71 22.45
N LEU A 303 10.67 -4.49 21.92
CA LEU A 303 12.12 -4.26 22.10
C LEU A 303 12.58 -2.94 21.47
N ALA A 304 12.09 -2.59 20.29
CA ALA A 304 12.40 -1.33 19.61
C ALA A 304 11.90 -0.11 20.41
N LEU A 305 10.69 -0.19 20.95
CA LEU A 305 10.07 0.89 21.74
C LEU A 305 10.65 1.03 23.15
N SER A 306 11.07 -0.07 23.79
CA SER A 306 11.70 -0.05 25.11
C SER A 306 13.15 0.43 25.03
N SER A 307 13.93 -0.04 24.04
CA SER A 307 15.32 0.41 23.84
C SER A 307 15.46 1.88 23.45
N THR A 308 14.49 2.44 22.72
CA THR A 308 14.42 3.88 22.41
C THR A 308 13.90 4.73 23.58
N SER A 309 13.54 4.12 24.72
CA SER A 309 13.01 4.81 25.90
C SER A 309 13.77 4.51 27.22
N PRO A 310 15.05 4.91 27.36
CA PRO A 310 15.83 4.65 28.58
C PRO A 310 15.37 5.39 29.85
N ARG A 311 14.29 6.18 29.79
CA ARG A 311 13.82 7.02 30.90
C ARG A 311 12.32 6.91 31.25
N ALA A 312 11.50 6.20 30.48
CA ALA A 312 10.04 6.14 30.73
C ALA A 312 9.56 4.94 31.58
N LEU A 313 10.47 4.13 32.14
CA LEU A 313 10.12 3.05 33.08
C LEU A 313 9.90 3.54 34.53
N LYS A 314 10.01 4.85 34.80
CA LYS A 314 9.35 5.44 35.96
C LYS A 314 7.88 5.63 35.63
N ILE A 315 7.05 4.66 36.03
CA ILE A 315 5.58 4.71 35.88
C ILE A 315 4.99 5.61 36.98
N GLN A 316 5.30 6.90 36.91
CA GLN A 316 4.63 7.99 37.62
C GLN A 316 4.97 9.28 36.87
N ASP A 317 3.96 10.12 36.66
CA ASP A 317 3.95 11.35 35.87
C ASP A 317 4.23 11.23 34.36
N VAL A 318 3.21 11.60 33.57
CA VAL A 318 3.19 12.80 32.72
C VAL A 318 1.94 12.68 31.84
N LEU A 319 0.89 13.41 32.23
CA LEU A 319 -0.20 13.79 31.33
C LEU A 319 0.32 14.88 30.36
N LYS A 320 -0.32 15.00 29.18
CA LYS A 320 -0.04 15.97 28.09
C LYS A 320 0.91 15.50 26.95
N SER A 321 0.63 14.34 26.34
CA SER A 321 0.73 14.17 24.87
C SER A 321 0.14 12.83 24.41
N ASP A 322 -0.92 12.84 23.60
CA ASP A 322 -1.55 11.62 23.05
C ASP A 322 -0.57 10.75 22.24
N ARG A 323 0.49 11.36 21.70
CA ARG A 323 1.55 10.67 20.95
C ARG A 323 2.35 9.65 21.79
N ILE A 324 2.40 9.85 23.11
CA ILE A 324 3.12 8.98 24.04
C ILE A 324 2.22 7.83 24.54
N ASP A 325 0.91 8.06 24.59
CA ASP A 325 -0.04 7.12 25.21
C ASP A 325 -0.19 5.82 24.41
N VAL A 326 -0.39 5.90 23.09
CA VAL A 326 -0.57 4.71 22.22
C VAL A 326 0.61 3.74 22.30
N THR A 327 1.84 4.26 22.33
CA THR A 327 3.06 3.46 22.47
C THR A 327 3.19 2.87 23.88
N LYS A 328 2.90 3.64 24.92
CA LYS A 328 2.89 3.17 26.32
C LYS A 328 1.83 2.09 26.54
N HIS A 329 0.66 2.24 25.93
CA HIS A 329 -0.44 1.28 26.00
C HIS A 329 -0.05 -0.06 25.37
N PHE A 330 0.58 -0.05 24.19
CA PHE A 330 1.15 -1.27 23.59
C PHE A 330 2.22 -1.91 24.47
N LEU A 331 3.17 -1.13 25.00
CA LEU A 331 4.24 -1.63 25.88
C LEU A 331 3.67 -2.32 27.12
N ILE A 332 2.72 -1.69 27.82
CA ILE A 332 2.06 -2.23 29.01
C ILE A 332 1.22 -3.47 28.68
N HIS A 333 0.52 -3.48 27.55
CA HIS A 333 -0.26 -4.64 27.12
C HIS A 333 0.64 -5.84 26.81
N PHE A 334 1.68 -5.64 26.01
CA PHE A 334 2.63 -6.70 25.68
C PHE A 334 3.36 -7.23 26.91
N GLU A 335 3.82 -6.36 27.83
CA GLU A 335 4.41 -6.77 29.12
C GLU A 335 3.47 -7.71 29.91
N LYS A 336 2.19 -7.33 30.03
CA LYS A 336 1.16 -8.12 30.73
C LYS A 336 0.82 -9.43 30.02
N PHE A 337 0.94 -9.49 28.70
CA PHE A 337 0.77 -10.71 27.91
C PHE A 337 1.99 -11.63 28.09
N TRP A 338 3.18 -11.09 27.85
CA TRP A 338 4.45 -11.81 27.89
C TRP A 338 4.74 -12.39 29.27
N LYS A 339 4.36 -11.70 30.36
CA LYS A 339 4.40 -12.24 31.73
C LYS A 339 3.51 -13.47 31.93
N ARG A 340 2.33 -13.56 31.30
CA ARG A 340 1.45 -14.77 31.37
C ARG A 340 2.07 -15.92 30.60
N GLU A 341 2.70 -15.61 29.47
CA GLU A 341 3.49 -16.52 28.64
C GLU A 341 4.89 -16.80 29.24
N ARG A 342 5.10 -16.51 30.53
CA ARG A 342 6.33 -16.78 31.31
C ARG A 342 7.61 -16.18 30.68
N TYR A 343 7.49 -15.05 30.00
CA TYR A 343 8.57 -14.37 29.28
C TYR A 343 9.23 -15.24 28.18
N GLU A 344 8.45 -16.07 27.51
CA GLU A 344 8.92 -16.92 26.40
C GLU A 344 9.68 -16.11 25.32
N ASN A 345 10.83 -16.62 24.89
CA ASN A 345 11.58 -16.02 23.78
C ASN A 345 11.06 -16.53 22.43
N TYR A 346 10.32 -15.69 21.71
CA TYR A 346 9.73 -16.06 20.42
C TYR A 346 10.73 -16.05 19.25
N PHE A 347 11.93 -15.45 19.42
CA PHE A 347 13.01 -15.49 18.41
C PHE A 347 13.71 -16.84 18.28
N GLY A 348 13.39 -17.79 19.17
CA GLY A 348 14.09 -19.05 19.31
C GLY A 348 15.45 -18.89 19.99
N GLU A 349 16.06 -20.02 20.34
CA GLU A 349 17.50 -20.04 20.59
C GLU A 349 18.21 -19.85 19.26
N ARG A 350 19.13 -18.89 19.19
CA ARG A 350 20.04 -18.74 18.05
C ARG A 350 20.79 -20.07 17.92
N PRO A 351 20.73 -20.78 16.78
CA PRO A 351 21.33 -22.10 16.68
C PRO A 351 22.80 -22.01 17.10
N PRO A 352 23.30 -22.92 17.96
CA PRO A 352 24.68 -22.90 18.37
C PRO A 352 25.52 -22.97 17.10
N SER A 353 26.38 -21.96 16.90
CA SER A 353 27.34 -21.99 15.81
C SER A 353 28.16 -23.26 15.98
N VAL A 354 28.01 -24.19 15.04
CA VAL A 354 28.81 -25.42 15.01
C VAL A 354 30.24 -25.03 14.62
N ARG A 355 30.98 -24.50 15.60
CA ARG A 355 32.43 -24.63 15.64
C ARG A 355 32.71 -26.01 16.21
N THR A 356 33.08 -26.89 15.30
CA THR A 356 33.55 -28.26 15.54
C THR A 356 34.52 -28.31 16.71
N GLN A 357 34.36 -29.30 17.60
CA GLN A 357 35.27 -29.51 18.72
C GLN A 357 36.62 -30.09 18.25
N SER A 358 37.71 -29.40 18.58
CA SER A 358 38.98 -29.97 19.07
C SER A 358 39.81 -28.82 19.67
N ALA A 359 40.57 -28.96 20.75
CA ALA A 359 40.78 -30.09 21.66
C ALA A 359 40.78 -29.59 23.13
N LEU A 360 41.09 -30.46 24.09
CA LEU A 360 41.26 -30.08 25.50
C LEU A 360 42.37 -29.04 25.66
N GLU A 361 42.14 -27.99 26.46
CA GLU A 361 43.13 -27.48 27.42
C GLU A 361 42.49 -26.55 28.47
N SER A 362 43.20 -26.34 29.59
CA SER A 362 42.59 -26.03 30.89
C SER A 362 42.54 -24.55 31.29
N SER A 363 41.46 -24.19 31.99
CA SER A 363 41.39 -23.21 33.09
C SER A 363 41.87 -21.75 32.87
N ARG A 364 40.91 -20.81 32.78
CA ARG A 364 40.78 -19.59 33.64
C ARG A 364 39.55 -18.75 33.23
N PRO A 365 38.90 -18.03 34.15
CA PRO A 365 37.76 -17.17 33.81
C PRO A 365 38.24 -15.86 33.14
N LEU A 366 37.85 -15.66 31.88
CA LEU A 366 38.08 -14.42 31.14
C LEU A 366 36.90 -13.46 31.33
N MET A 367 37.15 -12.33 31.99
CA MET A 367 36.21 -11.20 32.06
C MET A 367 35.87 -10.67 30.65
N PRO A 368 34.64 -10.19 30.41
CA PRO A 368 34.24 -9.67 29.09
C PRO A 368 35.03 -8.39 28.76
N ARG A 369 35.75 -8.41 27.63
CA ARG A 369 36.41 -7.22 27.08
C ARG A 369 35.37 -6.15 26.74
N ARG A 370 35.58 -4.92 27.21
CA ARG A 370 34.84 -3.74 26.73
C ARG A 370 34.96 -3.63 25.21
N LEU A 371 33.84 -3.41 24.52
CA LEU A 371 33.83 -2.99 23.13
C LEU A 371 34.38 -1.56 23.05
N SER A 372 35.58 -1.41 22.49
CA SER A 372 36.19 -0.12 22.18
C SER A 372 35.49 0.51 20.97
N LEU A 373 34.71 1.56 21.20
CA LEU A 373 34.17 2.42 20.14
C LEU A 373 35.32 3.20 19.48
N ASN A 374 35.63 2.87 18.22
CA ASN A 374 36.53 3.66 17.40
C ASN A 374 35.82 4.95 16.97
N LEU A 375 36.12 6.05 17.66
CA LEU A 375 35.83 7.41 17.21
C LEU A 375 36.88 7.86 16.18
N PRO A 376 36.50 8.56 15.10
CA PRO A 376 37.45 9.18 14.19
C PRO A 376 38.16 10.37 14.88
N PRO A 377 39.42 10.68 14.50
CA PRO A 377 40.21 11.71 15.18
C PRO A 377 39.73 13.13 14.86
N ALA A 378 39.69 13.98 15.89
CA ALA A 378 39.43 15.40 15.75
C ALA A 378 40.60 16.16 15.09
N PRO A 379 40.34 17.24 14.33
CA PRO A 379 41.40 18.05 13.72
C PRO A 379 42.22 18.80 14.78
N LYS A 380 43.55 18.85 14.58
CA LYS A 380 44.49 19.47 15.52
C LYS A 380 44.43 21.00 15.43
N THR A 381 44.09 21.66 16.52
CA THR A 381 44.30 23.11 16.70
C THR A 381 45.76 23.37 17.09
N ASN A 382 46.45 24.23 16.32
CA ASN A 382 47.81 24.64 16.65
C ASN A 382 47.83 25.68 17.79
N THR A 383 48.87 25.60 18.60
CA THR A 383 49.05 26.35 19.84
C THR A 383 49.43 27.83 19.63
N LEU A 384 48.87 28.69 20.49
CA LEU A 384 49.19 30.11 20.61
C LEU A 384 50.63 30.34 21.11
N GLN A 385 51.31 31.36 20.56
CA GLN A 385 52.49 31.99 21.20
C GLN A 385 52.11 33.33 21.86
N ARG A 386 52.70 33.58 23.04
CA ARG A 386 52.78 34.88 23.76
C ARG A 386 53.65 35.86 22.93
N ARG A 387 53.66 37.20 23.10
CA ARG A 387 53.41 38.20 24.19
C ARG A 387 53.42 39.62 23.50
N PRO A 388 53.41 40.81 24.17
CA PRO A 388 53.13 41.20 25.57
C PRO A 388 52.10 42.36 25.71
N SER A 389 52.04 43.00 26.88
CA SER A 389 50.96 43.92 27.33
C SER A 389 51.34 45.41 27.40
N THR A 390 50.38 46.31 27.10
CA THR A 390 50.24 47.74 27.51
C THR A 390 48.91 48.28 26.92
N GLN A 391 48.17 49.28 27.43
CA GLN A 391 48.00 49.90 28.76
C GLN A 391 46.69 50.74 28.76
N THR A 392 46.14 51.06 29.94
CA THR A 392 45.24 52.21 30.25
C THR A 392 43.78 52.34 29.71
N LEU A 393 42.91 52.74 30.66
CA LEU A 393 41.51 53.20 30.69
C LEU A 393 41.26 54.59 30.01
N PRO A 394 40.04 55.21 30.05
CA PRO A 394 38.64 54.74 29.97
C PRO A 394 37.71 55.63 29.08
N GLU A 395 36.40 55.35 29.11
CA GLU A 395 35.23 56.26 28.94
C GLU A 395 35.21 57.38 27.87
N LYS A 396 34.23 57.27 26.96
CA LYS A 396 33.06 58.17 26.97
C LYS A 396 31.82 57.52 26.35
#